data_AF-A0A818VI85-F1
#
_entry.id   AF-A0A818VI85-F1
#
_cell.length_a   1.000
_cell.length_b   1.000
_cell.length_c   1.000
_cell.angle_alpha   90.00
_cell.angle_beta   90.00
_cell.angle_gamma   90.00
#
_symmetry.space_group_name_H-M   'P 1'
#
loop_
_entity.id
_entity.type
_entity.pdbx_description
1 polymer ?
#
loop_
_entity_poly.entity_id
_entity_poly.type
_entity_poly.pdbx_seq_one_letter_code
_entity_poly.pdbx_strand_id
1 'polypeptide(L)'
;MDVLYSLIGVEGLDLLAQDEIFTNVLSFVFTDNDSINESILNRFCNSILPRIQNNVKCLVLETTTMDRILRAGIYPNLTQLKIFKFHANTFSYFCTDELLFRYNFKKQITDLTLLSDYGGKVGIIDETTNVYIKLLDFFENLNYLSCIGSYVNENPVLSFINLPSTTFVSSNLTKLRVTVDSFGDCLYLLDGRLNQLSTFIVIIVNVKDNSSMGFNSYESLTNEYDNQVIPLLHRMCNLQDLTLYIQIDERNRFVDGIQLENDVLIYLSKLQTFVFYICTFTSTNHPVTSSNDNIQRTFTNVKFGQIGCSINYINESHIRYHVFSLPFIFNRIGPIGNSFTNTIFKNITCLGVHDGIPFEHEFFVRLAQCFPLLTSLIILNRRAQSTDSNKSEYDNHGPFEVAQYFHLISLDFGHTHIDYVEQMLNESKTRLPCLTELRINYNQLKTVTNNFTRDATRLNCINVEELDFYSLNNDDNSDDHSIEAQSKDFHAYFPLLKL
;
A
#
# COMPACT_ATOMS: atom_id res chain seq x y z
N MET A 1 6.32 -21.29 10.04
CA MET A 1 7.69 -21.00 10.49
C MET A 1 7.94 -21.63 11.85
N ASP A 2 7.07 -21.40 12.83
CA ASP A 2 7.19 -22.01 14.17
C ASP A 2 7.34 -23.53 14.18
N VAL A 3 6.74 -24.24 13.21
CA VAL A 3 6.92 -25.69 13.10
C VAL A 3 8.37 -26.06 12.80
N LEU A 4 9.00 -25.61 11.70
CA LEU A 4 10.40 -25.99 11.42
C LEU A 4 11.39 -25.55 12.50
N TYR A 5 11.16 -24.41 13.16
CA TYR A 5 12.03 -23.89 14.22
C TYR A 5 11.82 -24.59 15.58
N SER A 6 10.58 -24.95 15.95
CA SER A 6 10.28 -25.71 17.17
C SER A 6 10.80 -27.17 17.10
N LEU A 7 11.12 -27.66 15.91
CA LEU A 7 11.62 -29.01 15.69
C LEU A 7 13.17 -29.08 15.72
N ILE A 8 13.87 -27.94 15.78
CA ILE A 8 15.34 -27.87 15.86
C ILE A 8 15.80 -28.34 17.24
N GLY A 9 16.13 -29.64 17.37
CA GLY A 9 16.61 -30.25 18.62
C GLY A 9 15.92 -31.56 18.99
N VAL A 10 14.86 -31.94 18.29
CA VAL A 10 14.15 -33.21 18.54
C VAL A 10 14.66 -34.27 17.56
N GLU A 11 15.45 -35.22 18.07
CA GLU A 11 15.90 -36.39 17.30
C GLU A 11 14.67 -37.16 16.77
N GLY A 12 14.53 -37.22 15.44
CA GLY A 12 13.40 -37.86 14.74
C GLY A 12 12.69 -36.96 13.72
N LEU A 13 12.75 -35.64 13.89
CA LEU A 13 12.13 -34.69 12.97
C LEU A 13 13.05 -34.27 11.81
N ASP A 14 14.34 -34.60 11.88
CA ASP A 14 15.29 -34.52 10.77
C ASP A 14 14.82 -35.30 9.52
N LEU A 15 14.02 -36.35 9.70
CA LEU A 15 13.43 -37.13 8.61
C LEU A 15 12.22 -36.41 7.98
N LEU A 16 11.38 -35.78 8.81
CA LEU A 16 10.25 -34.95 8.34
C LEU A 16 10.73 -33.67 7.66
N ALA A 17 11.83 -33.10 8.13
CA ALA A 17 12.50 -31.97 7.51
C ALA A 17 13.16 -32.30 6.16
N GLN A 18 13.29 -33.58 5.78
CA GLN A 18 13.81 -34.01 4.46
C GLN A 18 12.72 -34.30 3.44
N ASP A 19 11.45 -34.33 3.87
CA ASP A 19 10.32 -34.55 2.96
C ASP A 19 10.19 -33.38 1.99
N GLU A 20 10.00 -33.70 0.71
CA GLU A 20 9.95 -32.72 -0.39
C GLU A 20 8.84 -31.69 -0.18
N ILE A 21 7.72 -32.07 0.45
CA ILE A 21 6.58 -31.20 0.69
C ILE A 21 6.97 -30.01 1.58
N PHE A 22 7.79 -30.25 2.61
CA PHE A 22 8.21 -29.22 3.57
C PHE A 22 9.49 -28.49 3.16
N THR A 23 10.19 -28.96 2.14
CA THR A 23 11.49 -28.43 1.73
C THR A 23 11.45 -27.63 0.42
N ASN A 24 10.37 -27.73 -0.36
CA ASN A 24 10.18 -26.97 -1.59
C ASN A 24 10.18 -25.44 -1.38
N VAL A 25 9.65 -24.95 -0.26
CA VAL A 25 9.60 -23.52 0.09
C VAL A 25 10.19 -23.32 1.47
N LEU A 26 11.33 -22.62 1.57
CA LEU A 26 11.90 -22.22 2.84
C LEU A 26 11.67 -20.73 3.07
N SER A 27 11.17 -20.38 4.25
CA SER A 27 10.97 -19.00 4.66
C SER A 27 11.87 -18.64 5.83
N PHE A 28 12.39 -17.42 5.81
CA PHE A 28 13.28 -16.80 6.80
C PHE A 28 12.86 -15.32 6.95
N VAL A 29 11.55 -15.10 7.13
CA VAL A 29 10.96 -13.80 7.42
C VAL A 29 10.54 -13.78 8.88
N PHE A 30 10.88 -12.68 9.57
CA PHE A 30 10.70 -12.52 11.01
C PHE A 30 9.82 -11.30 11.28
N THR A 31 8.95 -11.45 12.28
CA THR A 31 8.17 -10.34 12.82
C THR A 31 9.09 -9.32 13.48
N ASP A 32 8.76 -8.04 13.42
CA ASP A 32 9.66 -6.93 13.81
C ASP A 32 10.20 -6.96 15.24
N ASN A 33 9.65 -7.81 16.11
CA ASN A 33 10.08 -7.97 17.50
C ASN A 33 11.01 -9.17 17.74
N ASP A 34 11.21 -10.07 16.76
CA ASP A 34 11.96 -11.30 16.94
C ASP A 34 13.20 -11.34 16.03
N SER A 35 14.35 -10.90 16.56
CA SER A 35 15.62 -11.21 15.89
C SER A 35 15.87 -12.71 15.94
N ILE A 36 16.26 -13.33 14.83
CA ILE A 36 16.70 -14.73 14.86
C ILE A 36 17.82 -14.90 15.86
N ASN A 37 17.68 -15.93 16.70
CA ASN A 37 18.81 -16.41 17.47
C ASN A 37 19.90 -16.93 16.52
N GLU A 38 21.02 -16.21 16.48
CA GLU A 38 22.21 -16.49 15.69
C GLU A 38 22.68 -17.95 15.76
N SER A 39 22.59 -18.57 16.94
CA SER A 39 22.98 -19.98 17.12
C SER A 39 22.09 -20.94 16.31
N ILE A 40 20.81 -20.62 16.19
CA ILE A 40 19.83 -21.42 15.46
C ILE A 40 20.09 -21.31 13.95
N LEU A 41 20.29 -20.08 13.46
CA LEU A 41 20.62 -19.87 12.04
C LEU A 41 21.91 -20.58 11.65
N ASN A 42 22.96 -20.49 12.48
CA ASN A 42 24.21 -21.20 12.26
C ASN A 42 24.03 -22.72 12.23
N ARG A 43 23.24 -23.28 13.16
CA ARG A 43 22.94 -24.71 13.17
C ARG A 43 22.19 -25.13 11.91
N PHE A 44 21.18 -24.37 11.50
CA PHE A 44 20.41 -24.63 10.30
C PHE A 44 21.30 -24.66 9.06
N CYS A 45 22.08 -23.59 8.83
CA CYS A 45 23.00 -23.47 7.70
C CYS A 45 24.02 -24.60 7.65
N ASN A 46 24.59 -24.99 8.80
CA ASN A 46 25.68 -25.96 8.83
C ASN A 46 25.21 -27.42 8.85
N SER A 47 24.02 -27.70 9.38
CA SER A 47 23.59 -29.09 9.67
C SER A 47 22.40 -29.54 8.83
N ILE A 48 21.43 -28.66 8.61
CA ILE A 48 20.14 -29.01 8.02
C ILE A 48 20.15 -28.67 6.53
N LEU A 49 20.52 -27.45 6.19
CA LEU A 49 20.51 -26.94 4.82
C LEU A 49 21.25 -27.84 3.81
N PRO A 50 22.45 -28.38 4.10
CA PRO A 50 23.15 -29.25 3.15
C PRO A 50 22.39 -30.53 2.81
N ARG A 51 21.50 -30.99 3.69
CA ARG A 51 20.69 -32.20 3.49
C ARG A 51 19.44 -31.96 2.64
N ILE A 52 18.95 -30.72 2.61
CA ILE A 52 17.66 -30.37 2.00
C ILE A 52 17.77 -29.44 0.78
N GLN A 53 18.92 -28.82 0.56
CA GLN A 53 19.15 -27.80 -0.48
C GLN A 53 18.75 -28.24 -1.90
N ASN A 54 18.81 -29.55 -2.19
CA ASN A 54 18.40 -30.10 -3.48
C ASN A 54 16.88 -30.06 -3.71
N ASN A 55 16.08 -29.99 -2.66
CA ASN A 55 14.61 -29.96 -2.76
C ASN A 55 14.07 -28.52 -2.82
N VAL A 56 14.89 -27.52 -2.48
CA VAL A 56 14.45 -26.13 -2.35
C VAL A 56 14.21 -25.52 -3.73
N LYS A 57 12.95 -25.14 -4.00
CA LYS A 57 12.51 -24.47 -5.24
C LYS A 57 12.23 -22.99 -5.03
N CYS A 58 11.91 -22.58 -3.80
CA CYS A 58 11.61 -21.21 -3.41
C CYS A 58 12.29 -20.84 -2.10
N LEU A 59 12.99 -19.71 -2.09
CA LEU A 59 13.51 -19.08 -0.88
C LEU A 59 12.76 -17.77 -0.61
N VAL A 60 12.31 -17.60 0.62
CA VAL A 60 11.70 -16.37 1.13
C VAL A 60 12.59 -15.86 2.25
N LEU A 61 13.28 -14.75 2.04
CA LEU A 61 14.36 -14.27 2.92
C LEU A 61 14.08 -12.83 3.35
N GLU A 62 14.56 -12.46 4.53
CA GLU A 62 14.83 -11.05 4.85
C GLU A 62 16.22 -10.64 4.36
N THR A 63 16.39 -9.35 4.05
CA THR A 63 17.68 -8.79 3.65
C THR A 63 18.81 -9.10 4.63
N THR A 64 18.52 -9.14 5.93
CA THR A 64 19.49 -9.41 7.02
C THR A 64 20.03 -10.84 7.02
N THR A 65 19.25 -11.81 6.54
CA THR A 65 19.64 -13.23 6.51
C THR A 65 20.10 -13.71 5.14
N MET A 66 19.77 -12.94 4.10
CA MET A 66 19.97 -13.30 2.70
C MET A 66 21.40 -13.79 2.41
N ASP A 67 22.43 -13.00 2.73
CA ASP A 67 23.81 -13.34 2.39
C ASP A 67 24.25 -14.68 3.01
N ARG A 68 23.87 -14.94 4.26
CA ARG A 68 24.24 -16.16 4.99
C ARG A 68 23.52 -17.39 4.47
N ILE A 69 22.21 -17.33 4.28
CA ILE A 69 21.42 -18.46 3.77
C ILE A 69 21.87 -18.80 2.35
N LEU A 70 22.05 -17.78 1.52
CA LEU A 70 22.52 -17.98 0.16
C LEU A 70 23.92 -18.62 0.18
N ARG A 71 24.91 -18.07 0.89
CA ARG A 71 26.28 -18.65 0.94
C ARG A 71 26.38 -20.05 1.56
N ALA A 72 25.42 -20.45 2.39
CA ALA A 72 25.51 -21.71 3.14
C ALA A 72 25.17 -22.98 2.33
N GLY A 73 24.62 -22.86 1.13
CA GLY A 73 24.19 -24.01 0.34
C GLY A 73 24.41 -23.85 -1.16
N ILE A 74 24.21 -24.94 -1.91
CA ILE A 74 24.06 -24.93 -3.36
C ILE A 74 22.64 -25.40 -3.64
N TYR A 75 21.85 -24.55 -4.29
CA TYR A 75 20.43 -24.80 -4.52
C TYR A 75 20.17 -25.12 -6.00
N PRO A 76 20.36 -26.37 -6.45
CA PRO A 76 20.30 -26.70 -7.88
C PRO A 76 18.92 -26.48 -8.51
N ASN A 77 17.85 -26.55 -7.72
CA ASN A 77 16.46 -26.47 -8.17
C ASN A 77 15.76 -25.16 -7.81
N LEU A 78 16.51 -24.17 -7.31
CA LEU A 78 15.93 -22.90 -6.88
C LEU A 78 15.56 -22.03 -8.07
N THR A 79 14.26 -21.84 -8.29
CA THR A 79 13.75 -21.01 -9.38
C THR A 79 13.10 -19.72 -8.88
N GLN A 80 12.71 -19.67 -7.60
CA GLN A 80 12.01 -18.53 -7.02
C GLN A 80 12.76 -17.93 -5.84
N LEU A 81 12.90 -16.61 -5.83
CA LEU A 81 13.49 -15.86 -4.73
C LEU A 81 12.57 -14.71 -4.32
N LYS A 82 12.27 -14.62 -3.03
CA LYS A 82 11.49 -13.52 -2.43
C LYS A 82 12.31 -12.87 -1.33
N ILE A 83 12.48 -11.55 -1.38
CA ILE A 83 13.27 -10.79 -0.42
C ILE A 83 12.37 -9.76 0.25
N PHE A 84 12.24 -9.85 1.57
CA PHE A 84 11.50 -8.95 2.45
C PHE A 84 12.43 -7.93 3.10
N LYS A 85 11.89 -6.78 3.49
CA LYS A 85 12.66 -5.64 4.03
C LYS A 85 13.83 -5.30 3.11
N PHE A 86 13.58 -5.26 1.81
CA PHE A 86 14.60 -5.11 0.78
C PHE A 86 15.37 -3.80 0.94
N HIS A 87 16.69 -3.88 1.13
CA HIS A 87 17.58 -2.72 1.09
C HIS A 87 18.47 -2.76 -0.15
N ALA A 88 18.37 -1.70 -0.96
CA ALA A 88 19.12 -1.53 -2.20
C ALA A 88 20.63 -1.76 -2.00
N ASN A 89 21.23 -1.14 -0.98
CA ASN A 89 22.67 -1.24 -0.72
C ASN A 89 23.12 -2.68 -0.49
N THR A 90 22.42 -3.44 0.35
CA THR A 90 22.75 -4.85 0.63
C THR A 90 22.68 -5.69 -0.63
N PHE A 91 21.68 -5.45 -1.47
CA PHE A 91 21.53 -6.20 -2.71
C PHE A 91 22.55 -5.79 -3.78
N SER A 92 22.95 -4.52 -3.83
CA SER A 92 24.03 -4.06 -4.72
C SER A 92 25.32 -4.86 -4.48
N TYR A 93 25.69 -5.08 -3.21
CA TYR A 93 26.80 -5.96 -2.85
C TYR A 93 26.54 -7.42 -3.25
N PHE A 94 25.28 -7.87 -3.19
CA PHE A 94 24.87 -9.18 -3.72
C PHE A 94 24.98 -9.29 -5.25
N CYS A 95 25.07 -8.20 -6.01
CA CYS A 95 25.28 -8.26 -7.47
C CYS A 95 26.74 -8.16 -7.90
N THR A 96 27.63 -7.56 -7.10
CA THR A 96 29.00 -7.20 -7.53
C THR A 96 30.13 -8.17 -7.13
N ASP A 97 29.99 -8.97 -6.07
CA ASP A 97 30.94 -10.05 -5.70
C ASP A 97 30.98 -11.16 -6.78
N GLU A 98 32.16 -11.62 -7.19
CA GLU A 98 32.34 -12.53 -8.35
C GLU A 98 32.29 -14.04 -8.00
N LEU A 99 31.73 -14.42 -6.86
CA LEU A 99 31.81 -15.80 -6.39
C LEU A 99 31.00 -16.78 -7.26
N LEU A 100 31.59 -17.96 -7.53
CA LEU A 100 31.07 -19.10 -8.30
C LEU A 100 29.61 -19.47 -7.98
N PHE A 101 29.23 -19.30 -6.72
CA PHE A 101 27.87 -19.46 -6.21
C PHE A 101 26.83 -18.68 -7.04
N ARG A 102 27.16 -17.48 -7.50
CA ARG A 102 26.24 -16.57 -8.21
C ARG A 102 25.94 -16.99 -9.64
N TYR A 103 26.84 -17.73 -10.29
CA TYR A 103 26.59 -18.21 -11.65
C TYR A 103 25.34 -19.09 -11.73
N ASN A 104 25.09 -19.88 -10.68
CA ASN A 104 23.92 -20.73 -10.58
C ASN A 104 22.64 -19.87 -10.47
N PHE A 105 22.60 -18.91 -9.54
CA PHE A 105 21.44 -18.02 -9.37
C PHE A 105 21.14 -17.20 -10.61
N LYS A 106 22.20 -16.71 -11.27
CA LYS A 106 22.14 -15.95 -12.51
C LYS A 106 21.21 -16.59 -13.54
N LYS A 107 21.31 -17.92 -13.68
CA LYS A 107 20.58 -18.71 -14.67
C LYS A 107 19.35 -19.43 -14.12
N GLN A 108 19.30 -19.74 -12.82
CA GLN A 108 18.24 -20.57 -12.26
C GLN A 108 16.99 -19.76 -11.88
N ILE A 109 17.17 -18.52 -11.42
CA ILE A 109 16.05 -17.72 -10.94
C ILE A 109 15.20 -17.24 -12.12
N THR A 110 13.95 -17.67 -12.12
CA THR A 110 12.92 -17.23 -13.08
C THR A 110 11.91 -16.28 -12.43
N ASP A 111 11.74 -16.35 -11.12
CA ASP A 111 10.75 -15.53 -10.38
C ASP A 111 11.44 -14.79 -9.24
N LEU A 112 11.39 -13.46 -9.29
CA LEU A 112 11.94 -12.59 -8.25
C LEU A 112 10.85 -11.69 -7.67
N THR A 113 10.71 -11.71 -6.34
CA THR A 113 9.88 -10.75 -5.61
C THR A 113 10.71 -9.97 -4.61
N LEU A 114 10.64 -8.66 -4.66
CA LEU A 114 11.29 -7.73 -3.74
C LEU A 114 10.18 -6.97 -3.01
N LEU A 115 10.13 -7.08 -1.69
CA LEU A 115 9.22 -6.34 -0.82
C LEU A 115 10.05 -5.39 0.03
N SER A 116 9.88 -4.10 -0.23
CA SER A 116 10.42 -3.04 0.60
C SER A 116 9.47 -2.81 1.76
N ASP A 117 10.01 -2.78 2.96
CA ASP A 117 9.27 -2.51 4.18
C ASP A 117 10.03 -1.42 4.93
N TYR A 118 9.69 -0.16 4.66
CA TYR A 118 10.20 0.99 5.38
C TYR A 118 9.12 1.45 6.37
N GLY A 119 9.08 0.79 7.52
CA GLY A 119 8.28 1.22 8.68
C GLY A 119 8.96 2.31 9.53
N GLY A 120 10.08 2.88 9.07
CA GLY A 120 10.87 3.83 9.87
C GLY A 120 11.36 5.02 9.04
N LYS A 121 11.46 6.18 9.71
CA LYS A 121 12.11 7.40 9.20
C LYS A 121 13.58 7.13 8.90
N VAL A 122 13.90 6.57 7.75
CA VAL A 122 15.29 6.36 7.31
C VAL A 122 15.67 7.54 6.44
N GLY A 123 16.67 8.30 6.88
CA GLY A 123 17.18 9.47 6.16
C GLY A 123 17.49 9.13 4.70
N ILE A 124 17.10 10.07 3.84
CA ILE A 124 17.37 10.16 2.40
C ILE A 124 18.59 9.30 2.01
N ILE A 125 18.31 8.09 1.52
CA ILE A 125 19.37 7.23 0.97
C ILE A 125 19.83 7.92 -0.31
N ASP A 126 21.14 8.12 -0.40
CA ASP A 126 21.86 8.62 -1.56
C ASP A 126 21.33 7.96 -2.86
N GLU A 127 20.79 8.79 -3.75
CA GLU A 127 19.98 8.47 -4.94
C GLU A 127 20.73 7.69 -6.04
N THR A 128 21.92 7.15 -5.75
CA THR A 128 22.95 6.91 -6.76
C THR A 128 23.14 5.44 -7.17
N THR A 129 22.54 4.46 -6.48
CA THR A 129 22.65 3.06 -6.91
C THR A 129 21.33 2.52 -7.43
N ASN A 130 21.15 2.56 -8.76
CA ASN A 130 20.06 1.88 -9.43
C ASN A 130 20.25 0.36 -9.36
N VAL A 131 19.78 -0.23 -8.27
CA VAL A 131 19.87 -1.66 -8.00
C VAL A 131 19.04 -2.49 -8.97
N TYR A 132 18.01 -1.91 -9.56
CA TYR A 132 17.15 -2.58 -10.53
C TYR A 132 17.85 -2.84 -11.86
N ILE A 133 18.78 -1.98 -12.28
CA ILE A 133 19.68 -2.29 -13.41
C ILE A 133 20.50 -3.53 -13.10
N LYS A 134 21.17 -3.52 -11.95
CA LYS A 134 22.02 -4.63 -11.52
C LYS A 134 21.21 -5.93 -11.45
N LEU A 135 19.96 -5.87 -11.02
CA LEU A 135 19.03 -6.99 -10.99
C LEU A 135 18.71 -7.55 -12.38
N LEU A 136 18.27 -6.68 -13.30
CA LEU A 136 17.87 -7.06 -14.66
C LEU A 136 19.05 -7.51 -15.53
N ASP A 137 20.26 -7.01 -15.23
CA ASP A 137 21.51 -7.45 -15.86
C ASP A 137 22.08 -8.72 -15.22
N PHE A 138 21.79 -8.94 -13.93
CA PHE A 138 22.24 -10.13 -13.22
C PHE A 138 21.44 -11.35 -13.65
N PHE A 139 20.11 -11.37 -13.52
CA PHE A 139 19.33 -12.58 -13.82
C PHE A 139 19.10 -12.79 -15.33
N GLU A 140 19.63 -13.87 -15.90
CA GLU A 140 19.54 -14.16 -17.35
C GLU A 140 18.18 -14.72 -17.77
N ASN A 141 17.51 -15.47 -16.89
CA ASN A 141 16.29 -16.22 -17.19
C ASN A 141 15.06 -15.72 -16.43
N LEU A 142 15.08 -14.47 -15.98
CA LEU A 142 13.99 -13.90 -15.22
C LEU A 142 12.74 -13.72 -16.10
N ASN A 143 11.67 -14.43 -15.75
CA ASN A 143 10.38 -14.38 -16.43
C ASN A 143 9.38 -13.51 -15.66
N TYR A 144 9.52 -13.46 -14.33
CA TYR A 144 8.61 -12.78 -13.41
C TYR A 144 9.39 -11.88 -12.46
N LEU A 145 9.07 -10.59 -12.45
CA LEU A 145 9.63 -9.62 -11.52
C LEU A 145 8.51 -8.89 -10.79
N SER A 146 8.61 -8.82 -9.45
CA SER A 146 7.68 -8.09 -8.61
C SER A 146 8.43 -7.21 -7.62
N CYS A 147 8.40 -5.89 -7.79
CA CYS A 147 8.96 -4.91 -6.88
C CYS A 147 7.82 -4.17 -6.17
N ILE A 148 7.62 -4.46 -4.89
CA ILE A 148 6.51 -3.90 -4.10
C ILE A 148 7.12 -3.00 -3.01
N GLY A 149 6.80 -1.70 -3.07
CA GLY A 149 7.21 -0.72 -2.05
C GLY A 149 6.13 -0.50 -0.98
N SER A 150 6.54 -0.06 0.22
CA SER A 150 5.65 0.48 1.24
C SER A 150 5.28 1.92 0.90
N TYR A 151 3.99 2.26 0.98
CA TYR A 151 3.43 3.57 0.61
C TYR A 151 3.65 4.66 1.67
N VAL A 152 4.25 4.31 2.81
CA VAL A 152 4.46 5.26 3.91
C VAL A 152 5.74 6.02 3.58
N ASN A 153 5.57 7.22 3.00
CA ASN A 153 6.54 8.30 2.83
C ASN A 153 8.03 7.89 2.91
N GLU A 154 8.71 7.99 1.76
CA GLU A 154 10.16 7.92 1.56
C GLU A 154 10.69 6.53 1.11
N ASN A 155 10.49 6.27 -0.20
CA ASN A 155 11.27 5.44 -1.11
C ASN A 155 11.15 3.91 -0.95
N PRO A 156 11.07 3.15 -2.06
CA PRO A 156 12.18 3.08 -3.01
C PRO A 156 11.83 3.79 -4.31
N VAL A 157 12.48 4.93 -4.59
CA VAL A 157 12.50 5.46 -5.95
C VAL A 157 13.15 4.39 -6.81
N LEU A 158 12.35 3.75 -7.64
CA LEU A 158 12.78 3.04 -8.83
C LEU A 158 13.38 4.09 -9.79
N SER A 159 14.48 4.76 -9.43
CA SER A 159 15.04 5.80 -10.28
C SER A 159 15.82 5.16 -11.41
N PHE A 160 15.28 5.30 -12.62
CA PHE A 160 15.85 4.75 -13.84
C PHE A 160 16.53 5.79 -14.74
N ILE A 161 16.75 6.99 -14.20
CA ILE A 161 17.27 8.17 -14.91
C ILE A 161 18.64 7.92 -15.58
N ASN A 162 19.36 6.86 -15.17
CA ASN A 162 20.68 6.50 -15.69
C ASN A 162 20.72 5.17 -16.47
N LEU A 163 19.60 4.70 -17.02
CA LEU A 163 19.55 3.46 -17.80
C LEU A 163 20.33 3.59 -19.13
N PRO A 164 21.35 2.75 -19.42
CA PRO A 164 21.97 2.72 -20.75
C PRO A 164 20.92 2.36 -21.81
N SER A 165 21.09 2.82 -23.05
CA SER A 165 20.10 2.68 -24.14
C SER A 165 19.96 1.26 -24.72
N THR A 166 20.54 0.23 -24.08
CA THR A 166 20.60 -1.14 -24.57
C THR A 166 19.59 -2.06 -23.89
N THR A 167 19.25 -3.16 -24.57
CA THR A 167 18.42 -4.27 -24.06
C THR A 167 19.06 -4.94 -22.83
N PHE A 168 18.26 -5.23 -21.81
CA PHE A 168 18.67 -6.02 -20.65
C PHE A 168 19.03 -7.45 -21.05
N VAL A 169 19.89 -8.10 -20.25
CA VAL A 169 20.18 -9.53 -20.38
C VAL A 169 18.90 -10.35 -20.20
N SER A 170 18.02 -9.91 -19.30
CA SER A 170 16.69 -10.48 -19.04
C SER A 170 15.60 -10.04 -20.04
N SER A 171 15.80 -10.24 -21.34
CA SER A 171 14.76 -9.94 -22.35
C SER A 171 13.55 -10.89 -22.34
N ASN A 172 13.56 -11.90 -21.45
CA ASN A 172 12.51 -12.92 -21.30
C ASN A 172 11.39 -12.55 -20.32
N LEU A 173 11.41 -11.33 -19.77
CA LEU A 173 10.42 -10.93 -18.79
C LEU A 173 9.02 -10.90 -19.43
N THR A 174 8.14 -11.78 -18.96
CA THR A 174 6.75 -11.90 -19.43
C THR A 174 5.76 -11.24 -18.47
N LYS A 175 6.14 -11.10 -17.20
CA LYS A 175 5.33 -10.44 -16.17
C LYS A 175 6.14 -9.50 -15.30
N LEU A 176 5.61 -8.29 -15.14
CA LEU A 176 6.18 -7.26 -14.28
C LEU A 176 5.12 -6.73 -13.32
N ARG A 177 5.45 -6.68 -12.03
CA ARG A 177 4.68 -5.99 -11.00
C ARG A 177 5.54 -4.93 -10.34
N VAL A 178 5.10 -3.67 -10.34
CA VAL A 178 5.85 -2.56 -9.73
C VAL A 178 4.94 -1.58 -9.01
N THR A 179 5.42 -1.05 -7.89
CA THR A 179 4.90 0.19 -7.29
C THR A 179 5.93 1.29 -7.52
N VAL A 180 5.52 2.40 -8.11
CA VAL A 180 6.38 3.55 -8.40
C VAL A 180 5.76 4.83 -7.85
N ASP A 181 6.62 5.76 -7.42
CA ASP A 181 6.18 7.07 -6.97
C ASP A 181 5.78 7.95 -8.15
N SER A 182 6.64 8.02 -9.18
CA SER A 182 6.42 8.79 -10.42
C SER A 182 6.31 7.87 -11.65
N PHE A 183 5.65 8.36 -12.70
CA PHE A 183 5.58 7.61 -13.96
C PHE A 183 6.86 7.68 -14.80
N GLY A 184 7.65 8.75 -14.65
CA GLY A 184 8.94 8.91 -15.32
C GLY A 184 9.87 7.72 -15.09
N ASP A 185 9.82 7.14 -13.91
CA ASP A 185 10.54 5.92 -13.53
C ASP A 185 10.12 4.70 -14.39
N CYS A 186 8.82 4.51 -14.60
CA CYS A 186 8.32 3.43 -15.45
C CYS A 186 8.71 3.58 -16.93
N LEU A 187 8.79 4.80 -17.45
CA LEU A 187 9.11 5.07 -18.86
C LEU A 187 10.45 4.46 -19.27
N TYR A 188 11.50 4.66 -18.49
CA TYR A 188 12.83 4.16 -18.83
C TYR A 188 12.92 2.63 -18.84
N LEU A 189 12.12 1.96 -18.00
CA LEU A 189 12.07 0.49 -17.93
C LEU A 189 11.36 -0.12 -19.14
N LEU A 190 10.28 0.51 -19.59
CA LEU A 190 9.29 -0.09 -20.49
C LEU A 190 9.39 0.40 -21.93
N ASP A 191 10.30 1.33 -22.25
CA ASP A 191 10.47 1.90 -23.59
C ASP A 191 10.99 0.90 -24.64
N GLY A 192 10.14 -0.04 -25.05
CA GLY A 192 10.42 -1.06 -26.08
C GLY A 192 11.36 -2.18 -25.65
N ARG A 193 11.88 -2.14 -24.42
CA ARG A 193 12.93 -3.08 -23.92
C ARG A 193 12.38 -4.43 -23.47
N LEU A 194 11.11 -4.50 -23.10
CA LEU A 194 10.44 -5.70 -22.59
C LEU A 194 9.40 -6.19 -23.61
N ASN A 195 9.87 -6.56 -24.79
CA ASN A 195 9.02 -6.94 -25.92
C ASN A 195 8.18 -8.22 -25.69
N GLN A 196 8.61 -9.09 -24.77
CA GLN A 196 7.90 -10.30 -24.35
C GLN A 196 6.88 -10.05 -23.22
N LEU A 197 6.81 -8.84 -22.67
CA LEU A 197 5.93 -8.51 -21.56
C LEU A 197 4.46 -8.65 -21.99
N SER A 198 3.77 -9.63 -21.41
CA SER A 198 2.35 -9.89 -21.64
C SER A 198 1.49 -9.46 -20.47
N THR A 199 2.03 -9.45 -19.24
CA THR A 199 1.30 -9.10 -18.03
C THR A 199 1.99 -7.95 -17.29
N PHE A 200 1.29 -6.83 -17.10
CA PHE A 200 1.81 -5.69 -16.37
C PHE A 200 0.90 -5.27 -15.22
N ILE A 201 1.44 -5.24 -14.00
CA ILE A 201 0.75 -4.80 -12.79
C ILE A 201 1.48 -3.58 -12.25
N VAL A 202 0.86 -2.42 -12.32
CA VAL A 202 1.53 -1.16 -11.97
C VAL A 202 0.68 -0.35 -11.01
N ILE A 203 1.33 0.14 -9.96
CA ILE A 203 0.73 1.08 -9.02
C ILE A 203 1.56 2.36 -9.01
N ILE A 204 0.95 3.45 -9.45
CA ILE A 204 1.56 4.79 -9.49
C ILE A 204 0.87 5.62 -8.42
N VAL A 205 1.62 5.99 -7.38
CA VAL A 205 1.05 6.61 -6.17
C VAL A 205 0.82 8.09 -6.37
N ASN A 206 1.71 8.80 -7.07
CA ASN A 206 1.49 10.21 -7.33
C ASN A 206 2.10 10.66 -8.66
N VAL A 207 1.23 10.95 -9.63
CA VAL A 207 1.60 11.71 -10.82
C VAL A 207 1.44 13.20 -10.48
N LYS A 208 2.48 13.81 -9.90
CA LYS A 208 2.52 15.26 -9.61
C LYS A 208 2.99 16.00 -10.84
N ASP A 209 2.29 17.08 -11.20
CA ASP A 209 2.87 18.06 -12.10
C ASP A 209 4.05 18.75 -11.40
N ASN A 210 5.24 18.71 -11.99
CA ASN A 210 6.46 19.30 -11.44
C ASN A 210 6.43 20.85 -11.41
N SER A 211 5.26 21.47 -11.62
CA SER A 211 5.03 22.91 -11.62
C SER A 211 5.09 23.57 -10.22
N SER A 212 5.13 22.78 -9.14
CA SER A 212 5.18 23.32 -7.76
C SER A 212 6.55 23.84 -7.31
N MET A 213 7.61 23.71 -8.12
CA MET A 213 8.88 24.43 -7.89
C MET A 213 8.93 25.74 -8.68
N GLY A 214 8.07 26.69 -8.31
CA GLY A 214 8.28 28.11 -8.54
C GLY A 214 7.97 28.63 -9.96
N PHE A 215 7.24 29.75 -9.97
CA PHE A 215 6.94 30.67 -11.08
C PHE A 215 5.65 30.42 -11.89
N ASN A 216 4.58 31.07 -11.42
CA ASN A 216 3.61 31.90 -12.17
C ASN A 216 3.48 31.70 -13.70
N SER A 217 3.07 30.52 -14.16
CA SER A 217 2.31 30.41 -15.40
C SER A 217 1.24 29.33 -15.29
N TYR A 218 0.00 29.77 -15.06
CA TYR A 218 -1.22 28.93 -15.07
C TYR A 218 -1.51 28.25 -16.44
N GLU A 219 -0.60 28.34 -17.41
CA GLU A 219 -0.78 27.85 -18.79
C GLU A 219 0.07 26.61 -19.15
N SER A 220 0.89 26.08 -18.25
CA SER A 220 1.54 24.78 -18.48
C SER A 220 1.41 23.86 -17.27
N LEU A 221 0.17 23.44 -16.99
CA LEU A 221 -0.02 22.14 -16.36
C LEU A 221 0.44 21.09 -17.39
N THR A 222 1.71 20.67 -17.31
CA THR A 222 2.22 19.59 -18.13
C THR A 222 1.56 18.30 -17.67
N ASN A 223 0.43 17.94 -18.30
CA ASN A 223 -0.31 16.69 -18.05
C ASN A 223 0.61 15.47 -18.21
N GLU A 224 1.27 15.04 -17.14
CA GLU A 224 2.14 13.85 -17.14
C GLU A 224 1.38 12.61 -17.59
N TYR A 225 0.09 12.51 -17.25
CA TYR A 225 -0.78 11.47 -17.79
C TYR A 225 -0.86 11.48 -19.33
N ASP A 226 -1.15 12.64 -19.94
CA ASP A 226 -1.29 12.75 -21.40
C ASP A 226 0.06 12.65 -22.13
N ASN A 227 1.12 13.19 -21.53
CA ASN A 227 2.44 13.30 -22.17
C ASN A 227 3.37 12.12 -21.91
N GLN A 228 3.17 11.38 -20.82
CA GLN A 228 4.04 10.28 -20.40
C GLN A 228 3.28 8.96 -20.35
N VAL A 229 2.15 8.91 -19.63
CA VAL A 229 1.39 7.66 -19.40
C VAL A 229 0.83 7.09 -20.69
N ILE A 230 0.09 7.92 -21.43
CA ILE A 230 -0.57 7.53 -22.67
C ILE A 230 0.44 7.02 -23.73
N PRO A 231 1.49 7.78 -24.10
CA PRO A 231 2.47 7.33 -25.10
C PRO A 231 3.21 6.04 -24.71
N LEU A 232 3.42 5.77 -23.42
CA LEU A 232 4.04 4.52 -22.98
C LEU A 232 3.10 3.35 -23.20
N LEU A 233 1.86 3.46 -22.73
CA LEU A 233 0.86 2.41 -22.91
C LEU A 233 0.67 2.08 -24.40
N HIS A 234 0.76 3.08 -25.29
CA HIS A 234 0.74 2.86 -26.74
C HIS A 234 1.89 1.95 -27.23
N ARG A 235 3.07 2.07 -26.64
CA ARG A 235 4.26 1.25 -27.00
C ARG A 235 4.14 -0.19 -26.49
N MET A 236 3.27 -0.45 -25.53
CA MET A 236 3.08 -1.77 -24.90
C MET A 236 2.03 -2.62 -25.65
N CYS A 237 2.04 -2.58 -26.98
CA CYS A 237 1.04 -3.21 -27.85
C CYS A 237 0.96 -4.75 -27.76
N ASN A 238 1.92 -5.39 -27.08
CA ASN A 238 1.95 -6.83 -26.84
C ASN A 238 1.24 -7.28 -25.55
N LEU A 239 0.83 -6.34 -24.68
CA LEU A 239 0.17 -6.66 -23.43
C LEU A 239 -1.14 -7.42 -23.66
N GLN A 240 -1.30 -8.50 -22.89
CA GLN A 240 -2.53 -9.30 -22.79
C GLN A 240 -3.27 -8.99 -21.49
N ASP A 241 -2.54 -8.70 -20.41
CA ASP A 241 -3.11 -8.38 -19.11
C ASP A 241 -2.51 -7.08 -18.56
N LEU A 242 -3.39 -6.14 -18.18
CA LEU A 242 -2.99 -4.89 -17.52
C LEU A 242 -3.78 -4.71 -16.23
N THR A 243 -3.07 -4.58 -15.12
CA THR A 243 -3.61 -4.11 -13.84
C THR A 243 -3.01 -2.74 -13.52
N LEU A 244 -3.83 -1.69 -13.58
CA LEU A 244 -3.38 -0.30 -13.47
C LEU A 244 -4.00 0.38 -12.25
N TYR A 245 -3.19 0.82 -11.30
CA TYR A 245 -3.60 1.76 -10.26
C TYR A 245 -2.86 3.06 -10.47
N ILE A 246 -3.59 4.17 -10.64
CA ILE A 246 -2.99 5.48 -10.87
C ILE A 246 -3.74 6.57 -10.12
N GLN A 247 -3.00 7.46 -9.48
CA GLN A 247 -3.52 8.72 -8.96
C GLN A 247 -2.89 9.88 -9.74
N ILE A 248 -3.75 10.74 -10.27
CA ILE A 248 -3.39 11.87 -11.11
C ILE A 248 -3.76 13.14 -10.35
N ASP A 249 -2.77 13.93 -9.99
CA ASP A 249 -2.96 15.20 -9.31
C ASP A 249 -3.04 16.36 -10.32
N GLU A 250 -3.80 17.40 -9.97
CA GLU A 250 -3.88 18.70 -10.67
C GLU A 250 -4.30 18.65 -12.16
N ARG A 251 -5.06 17.63 -12.56
CA ARG A 251 -5.57 17.55 -13.94
C ARG A 251 -6.78 18.46 -14.12
N ASN A 252 -6.88 19.11 -15.28
CA ASN A 252 -8.03 19.99 -15.60
C ASN A 252 -9.35 19.25 -15.82
N ARG A 253 -9.32 17.94 -16.10
CA ARG A 253 -10.49 17.10 -16.38
C ARG A 253 -10.28 15.69 -15.84
N PHE A 254 -11.36 15.02 -15.44
CA PHE A 254 -11.30 13.59 -15.12
C PHE A 254 -11.07 12.74 -16.37
N VAL A 255 -10.56 11.51 -16.20
CA VAL A 255 -10.44 10.54 -17.29
C VAL A 255 -11.79 9.86 -17.49
N ASP A 256 -12.49 10.20 -18.57
CA ASP A 256 -13.77 9.57 -18.92
C ASP A 256 -13.57 8.30 -19.76
N GLY A 257 -14.64 7.53 -19.96
CA GLY A 257 -14.56 6.27 -20.69
C GLY A 257 -14.26 6.41 -22.18
N ILE A 258 -14.63 7.53 -22.82
CA ILE A 258 -14.30 7.81 -24.22
C ILE A 258 -12.81 8.08 -24.33
N GLN A 259 -12.27 8.87 -23.40
CA GLN A 259 -10.86 9.17 -23.32
C GLN A 259 -10.05 7.90 -23.03
N LEU A 260 -10.46 7.07 -22.08
CA LEU A 260 -9.77 5.81 -21.78
C LEU A 260 -9.75 4.87 -23.00
N GLU A 261 -10.86 4.78 -23.73
CA GLU A 261 -10.91 3.98 -24.97
C GLU A 261 -9.92 4.52 -26.00
N ASN A 262 -10.04 5.82 -26.34
CA ASN A 262 -9.26 6.45 -27.40
C ASN A 262 -7.78 6.57 -27.07
N ASP A 263 -7.43 6.84 -25.82
CA ASP A 263 -6.05 7.14 -25.44
C ASP A 263 -5.31 5.89 -24.96
N VAL A 264 -5.99 4.81 -24.58
CA VAL A 264 -5.30 3.61 -24.06
C VAL A 264 -5.75 2.36 -24.78
N LEU A 265 -7.04 2.07 -24.80
CA LEU A 265 -7.53 0.74 -25.18
C LEU A 265 -7.41 0.45 -26.67
N ILE A 266 -7.58 1.44 -27.56
CA ILE A 266 -7.42 1.22 -29.02
C ILE A 266 -6.00 0.81 -29.41
N TYR A 267 -4.99 1.21 -28.63
CA TYR A 267 -3.58 0.91 -28.89
C TYR A 267 -3.15 -0.44 -28.29
N LEU A 268 -3.83 -0.89 -27.23
CA LEU A 268 -3.61 -2.18 -26.58
C LEU A 268 -4.45 -3.28 -27.23
N SER A 269 -4.30 -3.47 -28.54
CA SER A 269 -5.14 -4.39 -29.34
C SER A 269 -5.10 -5.87 -28.93
N LYS A 270 -4.06 -6.32 -28.20
CA LYS A 270 -3.93 -7.70 -27.68
C LYS A 270 -4.47 -7.88 -26.26
N LEU A 271 -4.96 -6.81 -25.64
CA LEU A 271 -5.42 -6.80 -24.26
C LEU A 271 -6.67 -7.66 -24.11
N GLN A 272 -6.56 -8.71 -23.30
CA GLN A 272 -7.64 -9.63 -22.96
C GLN A 272 -8.23 -9.26 -21.60
N THR A 273 -7.40 -8.84 -20.65
CA THR A 273 -7.83 -8.42 -19.33
C THR A 273 -7.33 -7.01 -19.01
N PHE A 274 -8.24 -6.19 -18.50
CA PHE A 274 -7.92 -4.87 -18.01
C PHE A 274 -8.63 -4.64 -16.70
N VAL A 275 -7.84 -4.46 -15.63
CA VAL A 275 -8.34 -4.13 -14.30
C VAL A 275 -7.70 -2.84 -13.89
N PHE A 276 -8.51 -1.85 -13.47
CA PHE A 276 -7.96 -0.55 -13.16
C PHE A 276 -8.62 0.16 -11.98
N TYR A 277 -7.86 1.10 -11.43
CA TYR A 277 -8.30 2.17 -10.56
C TYR A 277 -7.61 3.46 -11.03
N ILE A 278 -8.39 4.42 -11.48
CA ILE A 278 -7.93 5.75 -11.87
C ILE A 278 -8.56 6.75 -10.92
N CYS A 279 -7.70 7.48 -10.21
CA CYS A 279 -8.09 8.60 -9.38
C CYS A 279 -7.63 9.89 -10.05
N THR A 280 -8.53 10.85 -10.25
CA THR A 280 -8.16 12.17 -10.76
C THR A 280 -8.55 13.23 -9.75
N PHE A 281 -7.57 14.00 -9.29
CA PHE A 281 -7.77 15.19 -8.49
C PHE A 281 -7.74 16.42 -9.40
N THR A 282 -8.82 17.19 -9.39
CA THR A 282 -8.97 18.35 -10.28
C THR A 282 -9.18 19.61 -9.46
N SER A 283 -8.46 20.68 -9.77
CA SER A 283 -8.78 22.03 -9.31
C SER A 283 -9.74 22.68 -10.31
N THR A 284 -10.99 22.90 -9.93
CA THR A 284 -11.99 23.52 -10.80
C THR A 284 -12.23 24.98 -10.41
N ASN A 285 -12.01 25.91 -11.34
CA ASN A 285 -12.53 27.28 -11.24
C ASN A 285 -14.04 27.36 -11.59
N HIS A 286 -14.59 26.28 -12.17
CA HIS A 286 -16.00 26.18 -12.53
C HIS A 286 -16.56 24.82 -12.10
N PRO A 287 -17.61 24.79 -11.24
CA PRO A 287 -18.21 23.54 -10.80
C PRO A 287 -18.91 22.89 -12.00
N VAL A 288 -18.25 21.94 -12.64
CA VAL A 288 -18.96 21.00 -13.50
C VAL A 288 -19.70 20.08 -12.54
N THR A 289 -21.02 20.23 -12.47
CA THR A 289 -21.92 19.31 -11.75
C THR A 289 -21.96 17.97 -12.48
N SER A 290 -20.86 17.24 -12.47
CA SER A 290 -20.82 15.84 -12.85
C SER A 290 -21.47 15.05 -11.73
N SER A 291 -22.50 14.26 -12.03
CA SER A 291 -23.02 13.23 -11.12
C SER A 291 -22.28 11.91 -11.37
N ASN A 292 -22.27 11.01 -10.38
CA ASN A 292 -21.74 9.65 -10.56
C ASN A 292 -22.36 8.97 -11.80
N ASP A 293 -23.67 9.14 -12.03
CA ASP A 293 -24.38 8.60 -13.20
C ASP A 293 -23.83 9.13 -14.52
N ASN A 294 -23.50 10.42 -14.59
CA ASN A 294 -22.94 11.02 -15.79
C ASN A 294 -21.56 10.46 -16.11
N ILE A 295 -20.72 10.24 -15.08
CA ILE A 295 -19.41 9.61 -15.26
C ILE A 295 -19.58 8.17 -15.71
N GLN A 296 -20.42 7.40 -15.01
CA GLN A 296 -20.64 5.99 -15.33
C GLN A 296 -21.14 5.79 -16.77
N ARG A 297 -21.99 6.69 -17.28
CA ARG A 297 -22.46 6.67 -18.67
C ARG A 297 -21.34 6.76 -19.71
N THR A 298 -20.21 7.39 -19.39
CA THR A 298 -19.08 7.46 -20.32
C THR A 298 -18.39 6.12 -20.52
N PHE A 299 -18.61 5.15 -19.61
CA PHE A 299 -17.99 3.83 -19.64
C PHE A 299 -18.90 2.72 -20.20
N THR A 300 -20.09 3.04 -20.72
CA THR A 300 -21.07 2.02 -21.18
C THR A 300 -20.57 1.15 -22.33
N ASN A 301 -19.60 1.65 -23.11
CA ASN A 301 -19.05 0.96 -24.28
C ASN A 301 -17.69 0.31 -24.01
N VAL A 302 -17.17 0.42 -22.77
CA VAL A 302 -15.86 -0.16 -22.43
C VAL A 302 -16.00 -1.67 -22.32
N LYS A 303 -15.16 -2.40 -23.06
CA LYS A 303 -15.26 -3.87 -23.20
C LYS A 303 -14.94 -4.64 -21.92
N PHE A 304 -14.31 -4.00 -20.94
CA PHE A 304 -13.69 -4.65 -19.80
C PHE A 304 -14.50 -4.48 -18.50
N GLY A 305 -15.54 -5.30 -18.37
CA GLY A 305 -16.26 -5.53 -17.10
C GLY A 305 -17.16 -4.38 -16.63
N GLN A 306 -17.68 -4.53 -15.41
CA GLN A 306 -18.48 -3.49 -14.76
C GLN A 306 -17.56 -2.41 -14.18
N ILE A 307 -17.96 -1.15 -14.31
CA ILE A 307 -17.22 0.01 -13.79
C ILE A 307 -17.97 0.63 -12.61
N GLY A 308 -17.25 0.84 -11.51
CA GLY A 308 -17.67 1.66 -10.39
C GLY A 308 -17.07 3.07 -10.49
N CYS A 309 -17.80 4.07 -9.99
CA CYS A 309 -17.30 5.43 -9.89
C CYS A 309 -17.80 6.14 -8.63
N SER A 310 -17.04 7.12 -8.15
CA SER A 310 -17.46 8.00 -7.06
C SER A 310 -16.80 9.38 -7.20
N ILE A 311 -17.53 10.42 -6.82
CA ILE A 311 -17.08 11.82 -6.86
C ILE A 311 -17.00 12.38 -5.46
N ASN A 312 -15.82 12.72 -5.00
CA ASN A 312 -15.60 13.28 -3.67
C ASN A 312 -15.33 14.79 -3.77
N TYR A 313 -16.14 15.60 -3.09
CA TYR A 313 -16.05 17.06 -3.10
C TYR A 313 -15.21 17.52 -1.91
N ILE A 314 -13.90 17.60 -2.09
CA ILE A 314 -12.95 17.89 -1.00
C ILE A 314 -13.15 19.33 -0.49
N ASN A 315 -13.36 20.28 -1.39
CA ASN A 315 -13.78 21.63 -1.08
C ASN A 315 -14.44 22.26 -2.32
N GLU A 316 -14.79 23.55 -2.26
CA GLU A 316 -15.46 24.26 -3.36
C GLU A 316 -14.68 24.28 -4.67
N SER A 317 -13.35 24.15 -4.62
CA SER A 317 -12.47 24.22 -5.78
C SER A 317 -11.76 22.91 -6.10
N HIS A 318 -11.91 21.86 -5.29
CA HIS A 318 -11.19 20.60 -5.46
C HIS A 318 -12.14 19.40 -5.43
N ILE A 319 -12.11 18.64 -6.51
CA ILE A 319 -12.92 17.45 -6.70
C ILE A 319 -11.99 16.27 -6.97
N ARG A 320 -12.29 15.14 -6.35
CA ARG A 320 -11.62 13.86 -6.62
C ARG A 320 -12.59 12.90 -7.28
N TYR A 321 -12.22 12.42 -8.45
CA TYR A 321 -12.94 11.43 -9.22
C TYR A 321 -12.27 10.08 -9.03
N HIS A 322 -13.07 9.06 -8.74
CA HIS A 322 -12.63 7.67 -8.68
C HIS A 322 -13.36 6.90 -9.77
N VAL A 323 -12.61 6.17 -10.59
CA VAL A 323 -13.15 5.24 -11.60
C VAL A 323 -12.38 3.92 -11.49
N PHE A 324 -13.10 2.80 -11.41
CA PHE A 324 -12.46 1.51 -11.19
C PHE A 324 -13.25 0.33 -11.72
N SER A 325 -12.54 -0.76 -12.01
CA SER A 325 -13.13 -2.04 -12.37
C SER A 325 -13.77 -2.74 -11.17
N LEU A 326 -14.86 -3.48 -11.43
CA LEU A 326 -15.52 -4.36 -10.49
C LEU A 326 -15.36 -5.84 -10.91
N PRO A 327 -15.11 -6.77 -9.97
CA PRO A 327 -14.87 -6.53 -8.54
C PRO A 327 -13.57 -5.77 -8.29
N PHE A 328 -13.56 -4.91 -7.26
CA PHE A 328 -12.37 -4.13 -6.92
C PHE A 328 -11.30 -5.03 -6.30
N ILE A 329 -10.12 -5.12 -6.93
CA ILE A 329 -9.08 -6.09 -6.52
C ILE A 329 -7.97 -5.50 -5.66
N PHE A 330 -7.82 -4.17 -5.60
CA PHE A 330 -6.73 -3.53 -4.87
C PHE A 330 -6.98 -3.54 -3.37
N ASN A 331 -5.91 -3.50 -2.59
CA ASN A 331 -5.99 -3.47 -1.13
C ASN A 331 -6.20 -2.07 -0.54
N ARG A 332 -6.23 -1.05 -1.40
CA ARG A 332 -6.39 0.35 -1.06
C ARG A 332 -7.20 1.05 -2.13
N ILE A 333 -7.88 2.12 -1.72
CA ILE A 333 -8.51 3.11 -2.59
C ILE A 333 -8.05 4.48 -2.11
N GLY A 334 -7.97 5.46 -3.01
CA GLY A 334 -7.72 6.84 -2.61
C GLY A 334 -8.82 7.34 -1.68
N PRO A 335 -8.60 8.45 -0.94
CA PRO A 335 -9.52 8.82 0.12
C PRO A 335 -10.93 9.12 -0.40
N ILE A 336 -11.93 8.50 0.21
CA ILE A 336 -13.34 8.57 -0.20
C ILE A 336 -14.13 9.57 0.66
N GLY A 337 -15.26 10.05 0.13
CA GLY A 337 -16.20 10.94 0.83
C GLY A 337 -17.59 10.32 0.94
N ASN A 338 -18.59 11.11 1.31
CA ASN A 338 -19.98 10.71 1.54
C ASN A 338 -20.67 10.01 0.36
N SER A 339 -20.17 10.25 -0.85
CA SER A 339 -20.71 9.84 -2.14
C SER A 339 -20.25 8.47 -2.64
N PHE A 340 -19.46 7.73 -1.84
CA PHE A 340 -19.01 6.39 -2.23
C PHE A 340 -20.20 5.43 -2.37
N THR A 341 -20.08 4.46 -3.28
CA THR A 341 -21.15 3.51 -3.59
C THR A 341 -21.27 2.45 -2.50
N ASN A 342 -22.45 1.84 -2.34
CA ASN A 342 -22.70 0.70 -1.42
C ASN A 342 -22.07 -0.63 -1.92
N THR A 343 -20.93 -0.54 -2.61
CA THR A 343 -20.18 -1.68 -3.11
C THR A 343 -19.40 -2.31 -1.97
N ILE A 344 -19.39 -3.64 -1.88
CA ILE A 344 -18.56 -4.35 -0.90
C ILE A 344 -17.14 -4.48 -1.46
N PHE A 345 -16.20 -3.78 -0.83
CA PHE A 345 -14.78 -3.80 -1.16
C PHE A 345 -14.04 -4.85 -0.34
N LYS A 346 -14.08 -6.10 -0.80
CA LYS A 346 -13.55 -7.27 -0.08
C LYS A 346 -12.03 -7.23 0.16
N ASN A 347 -11.28 -6.51 -0.66
CA ASN A 347 -9.81 -6.53 -0.58
C ASN A 347 -9.23 -5.31 0.17
N ILE A 348 -10.02 -4.27 0.41
CA ILE A 348 -9.52 -3.03 0.99
C ILE A 348 -9.26 -3.20 2.48
N THR A 349 -8.01 -2.95 2.88
CA THR A 349 -7.50 -3.10 4.25
C THR A 349 -7.05 -1.77 4.84
N CYS A 350 -6.79 -0.76 4.02
CA CYS A 350 -6.39 0.58 4.45
C CYS A 350 -7.21 1.63 3.70
N LEU A 351 -7.83 2.56 4.44
CA LEU A 351 -8.74 3.55 3.89
C LEU A 351 -8.54 4.92 4.53
N GLY A 352 -8.46 5.95 3.68
CA GLY A 352 -8.64 7.33 4.10
C GLY A 352 -10.08 7.79 3.82
N VAL A 353 -10.65 8.60 4.69
CA VAL A 353 -11.92 9.30 4.45
C VAL A 353 -11.70 10.80 4.56
N HIS A 354 -12.15 11.55 3.56
CA HIS A 354 -12.04 13.01 3.50
C HIS A 354 -13.16 13.55 2.64
N ASP A 355 -13.88 14.56 3.10
CA ASP A 355 -14.93 15.22 2.34
C ASP A 355 -15.05 16.68 2.81
N GLY A 356 -15.51 17.55 1.92
CA GLY A 356 -15.92 18.90 2.24
C GLY A 356 -17.27 18.94 2.95
N ILE A 357 -18.02 17.85 3.02
CA ILE A 357 -19.27 17.72 3.79
C ILE A 357 -18.98 16.94 5.09
N PRO A 358 -19.62 17.27 6.24
CA PRO A 358 -19.50 16.46 7.45
C PRO A 358 -19.84 14.98 7.23
N PHE A 359 -19.22 14.09 8.01
CA PHE A 359 -19.59 12.67 8.02
C PHE A 359 -20.57 12.39 9.16
N GLU A 360 -21.80 12.03 8.83
CA GLU A 360 -22.80 11.65 9.85
C GLU A 360 -22.65 10.20 10.29
N HIS A 361 -23.36 9.79 11.35
CA HIS A 361 -23.22 8.44 11.91
C HIS A 361 -23.48 7.33 10.87
N GLU A 362 -24.46 7.52 9.98
CA GLU A 362 -24.80 6.59 8.91
C GLU A 362 -23.66 6.39 7.91
N PHE A 363 -22.77 7.38 7.75
CA PHE A 363 -21.56 7.21 6.95
C PHE A 363 -20.68 6.11 7.54
N PHE A 364 -20.43 6.12 8.85
CA PHE A 364 -19.59 5.13 9.52
C PHE A 364 -20.22 3.73 9.52
N VAL A 365 -21.55 3.64 9.64
CA VAL A 365 -22.27 2.36 9.50
C VAL A 365 -22.09 1.80 8.09
N ARG A 366 -22.30 2.62 7.05
CA ARG A 366 -22.06 2.22 5.65
C ARG A 366 -20.61 1.84 5.41
N LEU A 367 -19.66 2.56 6.00
CA LEU A 367 -18.23 2.29 5.91
C LEU A 367 -17.90 0.90 6.48
N ALA A 368 -18.38 0.58 7.67
CA ALA A 368 -18.18 -0.73 8.28
C ALA A 368 -18.73 -1.88 7.40
N GLN A 369 -19.90 -1.67 6.77
CA GLN A 369 -20.54 -2.66 5.91
C GLN A 369 -19.81 -2.85 4.57
N CYS A 370 -19.32 -1.76 3.96
CA CYS A 370 -18.68 -1.80 2.65
C CYS A 370 -17.22 -2.24 2.71
N PHE A 371 -16.55 -2.11 3.85
CA PHE A 371 -15.13 -2.41 4.04
C PHE A 371 -14.93 -3.45 5.15
N PRO A 372 -15.38 -4.70 4.94
CA PRO A 372 -15.43 -5.70 6.02
C PRO A 372 -14.05 -6.16 6.50
N LEU A 373 -12.97 -5.98 5.73
CA LEU A 373 -11.60 -6.34 6.11
C LEU A 373 -10.73 -5.11 6.46
N LEU A 374 -11.35 -3.98 6.81
CA LEU A 374 -10.62 -2.74 7.10
C LEU A 374 -9.75 -2.90 8.34
N THR A 375 -8.44 -2.73 8.17
CA THR A 375 -7.42 -2.80 9.24
C THR A 375 -6.86 -1.46 9.65
N SER A 376 -6.86 -0.47 8.75
CA SER A 376 -6.37 0.88 9.02
C SER A 376 -7.33 1.93 8.45
N LEU A 377 -7.74 2.88 9.28
CA LEU A 377 -8.67 3.96 8.93
C LEU A 377 -8.07 5.32 9.30
N ILE A 378 -7.98 6.21 8.31
CA ILE A 378 -7.57 7.60 8.50
C ILE A 378 -8.79 8.50 8.25
N ILE A 379 -9.18 9.29 9.23
CA ILE A 379 -10.28 10.25 9.12
C ILE A 379 -9.67 11.64 8.96
N LEU A 380 -10.07 12.37 7.92
CA LEU A 380 -9.63 13.72 7.60
C LEU A 380 -10.85 14.61 7.35
N ASN A 381 -11.44 15.18 8.39
CA ASN A 381 -12.57 16.11 8.24
C ASN A 381 -12.61 17.11 9.38
N ARG A 382 -12.49 18.40 9.06
CA ARG A 382 -12.45 19.49 10.06
C ARG A 382 -13.84 20.05 10.39
N ARG A 383 -14.87 19.69 9.63
CA ARG A 383 -16.22 20.21 9.84
C ARG A 383 -16.92 19.42 10.94
N ALA A 384 -17.61 20.12 11.82
CA ALA A 384 -18.44 19.49 12.85
C ALA A 384 -19.56 18.65 12.22
N GLN A 385 -19.97 17.59 12.90
CA GLN A 385 -21.19 16.86 12.57
C GLN A 385 -22.40 17.79 12.77
N SER A 386 -23.46 17.60 11.98
CA SER A 386 -24.67 18.41 12.16
C SER A 386 -25.28 18.13 13.54
N THR A 387 -25.49 19.19 14.33
CA THR A 387 -26.13 19.10 15.66
C THR A 387 -27.65 18.90 15.57
N ASP A 388 -28.20 18.90 14.35
CA ASP A 388 -29.61 18.70 14.10
C ASP A 388 -30.00 17.24 14.30
N SER A 389 -30.31 16.91 15.55
CA SER A 389 -31.28 15.87 15.94
C SER A 389 -32.69 16.11 15.38
N ASN A 390 -32.84 16.96 14.36
CA ASN A 390 -34.07 17.24 13.64
C ASN A 390 -34.07 16.42 12.35
N LYS A 391 -34.42 15.15 12.54
CA LYS A 391 -35.11 14.27 11.61
C LYS A 391 -35.16 14.75 10.17
N SER A 392 -34.28 14.20 9.34
CA SER A 392 -34.57 14.12 7.92
C SER A 392 -35.85 13.28 7.74
N GLU A 393 -36.70 13.62 6.77
CA GLU A 393 -37.96 12.93 6.47
C GLU A 393 -37.81 11.44 6.04
N TYR A 394 -36.62 10.86 6.19
CA TYR A 394 -36.33 9.43 6.06
C TYR A 394 -36.18 8.68 7.40
N ASP A 395 -36.37 9.36 8.55
CA ASP A 395 -36.27 8.84 9.92
C ASP A 395 -37.47 7.95 10.35
N ASN A 396 -37.77 6.92 9.55
CA ASN A 396 -38.59 5.78 9.98
C ASN A 396 -37.75 4.55 10.38
N HIS A 397 -36.43 4.71 10.50
CA HIS A 397 -35.54 3.66 10.98
C HIS A 397 -35.19 3.93 12.45
N GLY A 398 -35.25 2.89 13.28
CA GLY A 398 -35.15 2.95 14.75
C GLY A 398 -33.77 3.40 15.27
N PRO A 399 -33.37 3.06 16.50
CA PRO A 399 -32.05 3.43 17.02
C PRO A 399 -30.98 2.97 16.03
N PHE A 400 -30.15 3.91 15.55
CA PHE A 400 -29.13 3.61 14.55
C PHE A 400 -28.25 2.45 14.98
N GLU A 401 -27.91 1.58 14.02
CA GLU A 401 -27.04 0.44 14.27
C GLU A 401 -25.64 0.92 14.68
N VAL A 402 -25.09 0.33 15.74
CA VAL A 402 -23.71 0.56 16.15
C VAL A 402 -22.78 0.11 15.03
N ALA A 403 -21.88 0.99 14.56
CA ALA A 403 -20.88 0.64 13.55
C ALA A 403 -19.87 -0.35 14.13
N GLN A 404 -19.55 -1.44 13.42
CA GLN A 404 -18.66 -2.48 13.93
C GLN A 404 -17.48 -2.71 13.00
N TYR A 405 -16.27 -2.44 13.48
CA TYR A 405 -15.04 -2.63 12.73
C TYR A 405 -14.23 -3.79 13.35
N PHE A 406 -14.59 -5.02 12.98
CA PHE A 406 -14.01 -6.23 13.58
C PHE A 406 -12.52 -6.44 13.36
N HIS A 407 -11.95 -5.77 12.36
CA HIS A 407 -10.55 -5.95 11.95
C HIS A 407 -9.73 -4.67 12.06
N LEU A 408 -10.31 -3.56 12.55
CA LEU A 408 -9.60 -2.28 12.61
C LEU A 408 -8.55 -2.33 13.72
N ILE A 409 -7.29 -2.28 13.31
CA ILE A 409 -6.08 -2.32 14.14
C ILE A 409 -5.59 -0.89 14.40
N SER A 410 -5.64 -0.04 13.37
CA SER A 410 -5.06 1.29 13.37
C SER A 410 -6.10 2.36 13.04
N LEU A 411 -6.25 3.34 13.93
CA LEU A 411 -7.17 4.48 13.75
C LEU A 411 -6.43 5.80 13.89
N ASP A 412 -6.54 6.62 12.85
CA ASP A 412 -5.85 7.89 12.75
C ASP A 412 -6.84 9.06 12.55
N PHE A 413 -6.83 10.01 13.49
CA PHE A 413 -7.60 11.25 13.46
C PHE A 413 -6.80 12.44 12.89
N GLY A 414 -6.39 12.33 11.62
CA GLY A 414 -5.63 13.38 10.94
C GLY A 414 -6.40 14.70 10.77
N HIS A 415 -6.04 15.73 11.54
CA HIS A 415 -6.69 17.04 11.51
C HIS A 415 -8.23 16.97 11.52
N THR A 416 -8.83 16.22 12.44
CA THR A 416 -10.28 16.03 12.51
C THR A 416 -10.97 16.95 13.51
N HIS A 417 -12.27 17.16 13.33
CA HIS A 417 -13.16 17.72 14.36
C HIS A 417 -13.37 16.70 15.49
N ILE A 418 -13.57 17.20 16.72
CA ILE A 418 -13.73 16.35 17.92
C ILE A 418 -14.96 15.41 17.85
N ASP A 419 -15.98 15.78 17.08
CA ASP A 419 -17.18 14.93 16.93
C ASP A 419 -16.85 13.56 16.33
N TYR A 420 -15.88 13.48 15.42
CA TYR A 420 -15.45 12.21 14.83
C TYR A 420 -14.70 11.35 15.84
N VAL A 421 -13.93 11.99 16.73
CA VAL A 421 -13.30 11.30 17.86
C VAL A 421 -14.36 10.72 18.79
N GLU A 422 -15.37 11.52 19.16
CA GLU A 422 -16.51 11.07 19.97
C GLU A 422 -17.29 9.94 19.26
N GLN A 423 -17.54 10.06 17.97
CA GLN A 423 -18.24 9.09 17.14
C GLN A 423 -17.54 7.73 17.11
N MET A 424 -16.22 7.72 16.95
CA MET A 424 -15.44 6.49 16.78
C MET A 424 -15.02 5.86 18.11
N LEU A 425 -14.66 6.67 19.12
CA LEU A 425 -14.19 6.12 20.40
C LEU A 425 -15.32 5.74 21.33
N ASN A 426 -16.53 6.28 21.19
CA ASN A 426 -17.66 5.92 22.04
C ASN A 426 -18.28 4.56 21.61
N GLU A 427 -18.22 3.56 22.49
CA GLU A 427 -18.69 2.20 22.20
C GLU A 427 -20.17 2.10 21.85
N SER A 428 -20.98 3.05 22.31
CA SER A 428 -22.42 3.08 22.03
C SER A 428 -22.71 3.48 20.59
N LYS A 429 -21.70 3.99 19.87
CA LYS A 429 -21.78 4.44 18.47
C LYS A 429 -20.94 3.56 17.55
N THR A 430 -19.75 3.16 18.00
CA THR A 430 -18.78 2.40 17.21
C THR A 430 -18.06 1.37 18.08
N ARG A 431 -17.90 0.12 17.61
CA ARG A 431 -17.13 -0.92 18.30
C ARG A 431 -15.83 -1.22 17.58
N LEU A 432 -14.72 -1.16 18.32
CA LEU A 432 -13.36 -1.31 17.83
C LEU A 432 -12.60 -2.41 18.62
N PRO A 433 -13.02 -3.68 18.54
CA PRO A 433 -12.47 -4.74 19.39
C PRO A 433 -10.98 -5.04 19.17
N CYS A 434 -10.44 -4.70 18.00
CA CYS A 434 -9.06 -5.00 17.62
C CYS A 434 -8.15 -3.76 17.57
N LEU A 435 -8.60 -2.61 18.08
CA LEU A 435 -7.80 -1.38 18.04
C LEU A 435 -6.55 -1.52 18.92
N THR A 436 -5.38 -1.48 18.31
CA THR A 436 -4.07 -1.51 18.99
C THR A 436 -3.26 -0.24 18.76
N GLU A 437 -3.49 0.48 17.67
CA GLU A 437 -2.78 1.71 17.30
C GLU A 437 -3.76 2.87 17.21
N LEU A 438 -3.52 3.94 17.96
CA LEU A 438 -4.34 5.14 17.96
C LEU A 438 -3.47 6.38 17.74
N ARG A 439 -3.80 7.16 16.70
CA ARG A 439 -3.15 8.44 16.44
C ARG A 439 -4.15 9.59 16.55
N ILE A 440 -3.92 10.52 17.47
CA ILE A 440 -4.93 11.51 17.88
C ILE A 440 -4.32 12.79 18.46
N ASN A 441 -5.06 13.89 18.47
CA ASN A 441 -4.69 15.07 19.25
C ASN A 441 -4.96 14.85 20.75
N TYR A 442 -3.96 15.11 21.60
CA TYR A 442 -4.07 14.90 23.05
C TYR A 442 -5.27 15.61 23.70
N ASN A 443 -5.51 16.88 23.36
CA ASN A 443 -6.58 17.68 23.95
C ASN A 443 -7.97 17.16 23.55
N GLN A 444 -8.12 16.70 22.30
CA GLN A 444 -9.36 16.03 21.86
C GLN A 444 -9.58 14.73 22.62
N LEU A 445 -8.54 13.89 22.75
CA LEU A 445 -8.62 12.64 23.52
C LEU A 445 -9.01 12.90 24.98
N LYS A 446 -8.31 13.82 25.66
CA LYS A 446 -8.62 14.23 27.04
C LYS A 446 -10.07 14.69 27.20
N THR A 447 -10.58 15.44 26.22
CA THR A 447 -11.96 15.94 26.23
C THR A 447 -12.98 14.80 26.08
N VAL A 448 -12.86 13.95 25.06
CA VAL A 448 -13.85 12.87 24.81
C VAL A 448 -13.85 11.77 25.87
N THR A 449 -12.69 11.56 26.51
CA THR A 449 -12.52 10.60 27.62
C THR A 449 -12.92 11.20 28.97
N ASN A 450 -13.29 12.49 29.02
CA ASN A 450 -13.54 13.24 30.24
C ASN A 450 -12.38 13.09 31.24
N ASN A 451 -11.17 13.50 30.84
CA ASN A 451 -9.93 13.29 31.58
C ASN A 451 -9.69 11.82 31.93
N PHE A 452 -9.89 10.91 30.97
CA PHE A 452 -9.66 9.47 31.14
C PHE A 452 -10.54 8.80 32.21
N THR A 453 -11.76 9.30 32.45
CA THR A 453 -12.70 8.70 33.42
C THR A 453 -13.97 8.13 32.78
N ARG A 454 -14.16 8.25 31.46
CA ARG A 454 -15.40 7.85 30.77
C ARG A 454 -15.36 6.40 30.29
N ASP A 455 -16.18 5.54 30.91
CA ASP A 455 -16.20 4.11 30.57
C ASP A 455 -16.59 3.81 29.11
N ALA A 456 -17.53 4.57 28.53
CA ALA A 456 -18.00 4.35 27.17
C ALA A 456 -16.90 4.49 26.11
N THR A 457 -15.91 5.36 26.33
CA THR A 457 -14.77 5.51 25.43
C THR A 457 -13.59 4.60 25.82
N ARG A 458 -13.53 4.16 27.08
CA ARG A 458 -12.48 3.26 27.60
C ARG A 458 -12.52 1.89 26.94
N LEU A 459 -13.71 1.36 26.65
CA LEU A 459 -13.86 0.01 26.11
C LEU A 459 -13.28 -0.15 24.70
N ASN A 460 -13.29 0.90 23.88
CA ASN A 460 -12.58 0.91 22.60
C ASN A 460 -11.08 1.20 22.72
N CYS A 461 -10.61 1.72 23.86
CA CYS A 461 -9.21 2.10 24.06
C CYS A 461 -8.40 1.05 24.85
N ILE A 462 -9.05 0.06 25.47
CA ILE A 462 -8.42 -0.87 26.41
C ILE A 462 -7.32 -1.75 25.77
N ASN A 463 -7.41 -1.98 24.45
CA ASN A 463 -6.47 -2.81 23.70
C ASN A 463 -5.37 -1.99 23.01
N VAL A 464 -5.36 -0.66 23.17
CA VAL A 464 -4.35 0.20 22.53
C VAL A 464 -2.98 -0.07 23.15
N GLU A 465 -2.03 -0.45 22.30
CA GLU A 465 -0.63 -0.74 22.62
C GLU A 465 0.31 0.41 22.19
N GLU A 466 -0.10 1.18 21.17
CA GLU A 466 0.64 2.29 20.59
C GLU A 466 -0.26 3.52 20.49
N LEU A 467 0.17 4.62 21.10
CA LEU A 467 -0.57 5.88 21.14
C LEU A 467 0.32 7.02 20.68
N ASP A 468 -0.01 7.56 19.52
CA ASP A 468 0.72 8.65 18.90
C ASP A 468 -0.05 9.96 19.01
N PHE A 469 0.60 10.99 19.55
CA PHE A 469 0.04 12.33 19.59
C PHE A 469 0.52 13.19 18.43
N TYR A 470 -0.43 13.85 17.76
CA TYR A 470 -0.09 14.88 16.79
C TYR A 470 0.57 16.08 17.47
N SER A 471 1.84 16.36 17.15
CA SER A 471 2.46 17.66 17.44
C SER A 471 1.91 18.71 16.48
N LEU A 472 0.95 19.49 16.92
CA LEU A 472 0.56 20.72 16.24
C LEU A 472 1.64 21.77 16.53
N ASN A 473 2.78 21.75 15.81
CA ASN A 473 3.70 22.89 15.86
C ASN A 473 2.94 24.13 15.33
N ASN A 474 2.80 25.24 16.06
CA ASN A 474 3.89 26.18 16.36
C ASN A 474 3.64 27.15 17.53
N ASP A 475 2.55 27.09 18.29
CA ASP A 475 2.33 28.06 19.38
C ASP A 475 1.88 27.33 20.67
N ASP A 476 2.67 27.56 21.73
CA ASP A 476 2.47 27.21 23.15
C ASP A 476 2.83 25.79 23.66
N ASN A 477 3.99 25.74 24.35
CA ASN A 477 4.39 24.84 25.45
C ASN A 477 4.33 23.32 25.21
N SER A 478 5.31 22.80 24.47
CA SER A 478 5.54 21.36 24.23
C SER A 478 5.93 20.53 25.47
N ASP A 479 6.14 21.13 26.64
CA ASP A 479 6.63 20.42 27.83
C ASP A 479 5.49 19.80 28.69
N ASP A 480 4.23 20.23 28.51
CA ASP A 480 3.13 19.86 29.43
C ASP A 480 2.50 18.48 29.11
N HIS A 481 2.61 18.00 27.87
CA HIS A 481 2.03 16.70 27.48
C HIS A 481 2.74 15.50 28.13
N SER A 482 4.02 15.64 28.49
CA SER A 482 4.80 14.57 29.10
C SER A 482 4.43 14.30 30.57
N ILE A 483 3.87 15.30 31.26
CA ILE A 483 3.55 15.24 32.70
C ILE A 483 2.17 14.61 32.94
N GLU A 484 1.18 14.89 32.09
CA GLU A 484 -0.19 14.36 32.27
C GLU A 484 -0.36 12.90 31.79
N ALA A 485 0.48 12.43 30.86
CA ALA A 485 0.51 11.03 30.42
C ALA A 485 0.99 10.04 31.50
N GLN A 486 1.36 10.53 32.69
CA GLN A 486 1.76 9.72 33.85
C GLN A 486 0.68 9.63 34.94
N SER A 487 -0.53 10.15 34.69
CA SER A 487 -1.62 10.04 35.65
C SER A 487 -2.10 8.59 35.80
N LYS A 488 -2.56 8.22 37.01
CA LYS A 488 -3.12 6.88 37.25
C LYS A 488 -4.32 6.58 36.36
N ASP A 489 -5.15 7.59 36.10
CA ASP A 489 -6.34 7.44 35.27
C ASP A 489 -5.95 7.16 33.81
N PHE A 490 -4.90 7.82 33.30
CA PHE A 490 -4.35 7.53 31.96
C PHE A 490 -3.87 6.07 31.83
N HIS A 491 -3.07 5.58 32.77
CA HIS A 491 -2.60 4.19 32.74
C HIS A 491 -3.73 3.17 32.93
N ALA A 492 -4.76 3.50 33.71
CA ALA A 492 -5.96 2.67 33.84
C ALA A 492 -6.79 2.64 32.55
N TYR A 493 -6.69 3.69 31.74
CA TYR A 493 -7.35 3.82 30.45
C TYR A 493 -6.64 3.04 29.34
N PHE A 494 -5.31 3.01 29.37
CA PHE A 494 -4.44 2.35 28.38
C PHE A 494 -3.54 1.30 29.05
N PRO A 495 -4.11 0.16 29.50
CA PRO A 495 -3.35 -0.81 30.29
C PRO A 495 -2.28 -1.58 29.49
N LEU A 496 -2.34 -1.57 28.16
CA LEU A 496 -1.39 -2.28 27.27
C LEU A 496 -0.34 -1.37 26.62
N LEU A 497 -0.36 -0.07 26.93
CA LEU A 497 0.54 0.90 26.32
C LEU A 497 2.01 0.55 26.64
N LYS A 498 2.83 0.39 25.61
CA LYS A 498 4.27 0.15 25.74
C LYS A 498 4.96 1.50 26.01
N LEU A 499 5.44 1.70 27.25
CA LEU A 499 6.20 2.89 27.66
C LEU A 499 7.67 2.81 27.24
#